data_AF-D0URD7-F1
#
_entry.id   AF-D0URD7-F1
#
_cell.length_a   1.000
_cell.length_b   1.000
_cell.length_c   1.000
_cell.angle_alpha   90.00
_cell.angle_beta   90.00
_cell.angle_gamma   90.00
#
_symmetry.space_group_name_H-M   'P 1'
#
loop_
_entity.id
_entity.type
_entity.pdbx_description
1 polymer ?
#
loop_
_entity_poly.entity_id
_entity_poly.type
_entity_poly.pdbx_seq_one_letter_code
_entity_poly.pdbx_strand_id
1 'polypeptide(L)'
;LRGLQVVEHACSVTSLQMGETMPNIAKDMDTMSFRVPLGVCAGITPFNFPAMIPLWMFPMALVCGNTYVIKPSERDPGACMMLVEMLREAGAPDGVVNVIHGQHEAVNFICDHPDIRAISFVGSDTAGKYIYERGSRNGKRVQSNMGAKNHGVIVP
;
A
#
# COMPACT_ATOMS: atom_id res chain seq x y z
N LEU A 1 -7.41 6.25 16.16
CA LEU A 1 -6.10 6.93 16.31
C LEU A 1 -4.96 6.26 15.52
N ARG A 2 -4.80 4.93 15.53
CA ARG A 2 -3.68 4.27 14.82
C ARG A 2 -3.57 4.57 13.31
N GLY A 3 -4.69 4.72 12.60
CA GLY A 3 -4.67 5.12 11.18
C GLY A 3 -4.16 6.56 10.98
N LEU A 4 -4.62 7.50 11.82
CA LEU A 4 -4.18 8.90 11.80
C LEU A 4 -2.66 9.02 12.04
N GLN A 5 -2.11 8.24 12.97
CA GLN A 5 -0.67 8.21 13.23
C GLN A 5 0.16 7.85 11.98
N VAL A 6 -0.38 7.04 11.07
CA VAL A 6 0.30 6.75 9.81
C VAL A 6 0.25 7.92 8.85
N VAL A 7 -0.85 8.66 8.81
CA VAL A 7 -0.96 9.89 8.02
C VAL A 7 0.00 10.96 8.56
N GLU A 8 0.06 11.14 9.88
CA GLU A 8 1.01 12.03 10.55
C GLU A 8 2.45 11.66 10.20
N HIS A 9 2.78 10.36 10.21
CA HIS A 9 4.09 9.90 9.80
C HIS A 9 4.37 10.17 8.31
N ALA A 10 3.39 9.96 7.43
CA ALA A 10 3.50 10.20 6.00
C ALA A 10 3.86 11.66 5.67
N CYS A 11 3.37 12.63 6.47
CA CYS A 11 3.73 14.05 6.35
C CYS A 11 5.23 14.32 6.56
N SER A 12 5.96 13.40 7.19
CA SER A 12 7.40 13.53 7.50
C SER A 12 8.31 12.61 6.67
N VAL A 13 7.77 11.90 5.66
CA VAL A 13 8.50 10.83 4.94
C VAL A 13 9.68 11.34 4.11
N THR A 14 9.76 12.63 3.79
CA THR A 14 10.73 13.18 2.83
C THR A 14 12.17 12.87 3.20
N SER A 15 12.49 12.92 4.50
CA SER A 15 13.82 12.57 5.00
C SER A 15 14.14 11.08 4.80
N LEU A 16 13.15 10.20 4.83
CA LEU A 16 13.28 8.77 4.55
C LEU A 16 13.42 8.46 3.05
N GLN A 17 13.09 9.42 2.17
CA GLN A 17 13.21 9.27 0.72
C GLN A 17 14.58 9.71 0.18
N MET A 18 15.39 10.42 0.97
CA MET A 18 16.69 10.92 0.54
C MET A 18 17.61 9.79 0.05
N GLY A 19 18.10 9.93 -1.18
CA GLY A 19 19.12 9.07 -1.74
C GLY A 19 20.51 9.34 -1.17
N GLU A 20 21.51 8.65 -1.69
CA GLU A 20 22.90 8.79 -1.27
C GLU A 20 23.74 9.33 -2.43
N THR A 21 24.79 10.07 -2.11
CA THR A 21 25.78 10.54 -3.09
C THR A 21 27.17 10.27 -2.55
N MET A 22 27.98 9.57 -3.35
CA MET A 22 29.36 9.23 -3.05
C MET A 22 30.23 9.83 -4.15
N PRO A 23 30.97 10.93 -3.87
CA PRO A 23 31.85 11.54 -4.83
C PRO A 23 33.14 10.73 -5.01
N ASN A 24 33.77 10.85 -6.18
CA ASN A 24 35.09 10.29 -6.49
C ASN A 24 35.23 8.78 -6.22
N ILE A 25 34.22 7.99 -6.61
CA ILE A 25 34.31 6.52 -6.51
C ILE A 25 35.37 5.94 -7.45
N ALA A 26 35.65 6.68 -8.52
CA ALA A 26 36.80 6.52 -9.41
C ALA A 26 37.19 7.90 -9.95
N LYS A 27 38.26 7.96 -10.75
CA LYS A 27 38.70 9.20 -11.41
C LYS A 27 37.54 9.77 -12.25
N ASP A 28 37.20 11.02 -11.98
CA ASP A 28 36.15 11.79 -12.67
C ASP A 28 34.77 11.11 -12.63
N MET A 29 34.46 10.33 -11.57
CA MET A 29 33.21 9.59 -11.45
C MET A 29 32.62 9.64 -10.04
N ASP A 30 31.39 10.16 -9.95
CA ASP A 30 30.55 10.14 -8.76
C ASP A 30 29.47 9.07 -8.89
N THR A 31 28.95 8.60 -7.76
CA THR A 31 27.77 7.72 -7.71
C THR A 31 26.66 8.37 -6.93
N MET A 32 25.45 8.31 -7.46
CA MET A 32 24.23 8.80 -6.82
C MET A 32 23.16 7.71 -6.86
N SER A 33 22.38 7.60 -5.79
CA SER A 33 21.21 6.73 -5.72
C SER A 33 19.95 7.55 -5.51
N PHE A 34 18.82 7.10 -6.07
CA PHE A 34 17.52 7.73 -5.90
C PHE A 34 16.48 6.69 -5.52
N ARG A 35 15.53 7.08 -4.68
CA ARG A 35 14.28 6.35 -4.51
C ARG A 35 13.25 6.95 -5.45
N VAL A 36 12.77 6.15 -6.39
CA VAL A 36 11.77 6.55 -7.39
C VAL A 36 10.47 5.78 -7.19
N PRO A 37 9.31 6.38 -7.50
CA PRO A 37 8.03 5.68 -7.42
C PRO A 37 7.99 4.47 -8.35
N LEU A 38 7.17 3.48 -7.98
CA LEU A 38 6.93 2.29 -8.79
C LEU A 38 5.95 2.56 -9.94
N GLY A 39 4.97 3.43 -9.72
CA GLY A 39 3.86 3.70 -10.64
C GLY A 39 2.52 3.47 -9.95
N VAL A 40 1.63 2.68 -10.56
CA VAL A 40 0.34 2.31 -9.95
C VAL A 40 0.56 1.18 -8.94
N CYS A 41 0.09 1.40 -7.72
CA CYS A 41 0.06 0.39 -6.65
C CYS A 41 -1.39 0.05 -6.28
N ALA A 42 -1.61 -1.11 -5.66
CA ALA A 42 -2.93 -1.53 -5.25
C ALA A 42 -2.99 -2.05 -3.82
N GLY A 43 -4.14 -1.85 -3.18
CA GLY A 43 -4.43 -2.30 -1.82
C GLY A 43 -5.73 -3.09 -1.75
N ILE A 44 -5.72 -4.21 -1.06
CA ILE A 44 -6.91 -5.03 -0.80
C ILE A 44 -7.08 -5.13 0.72
N THR A 45 -8.17 -4.55 1.26
CA THR A 45 -8.32 -4.34 2.71
C THR A 45 -9.44 -5.20 3.32
N PRO A 46 -9.28 -5.63 4.58
CA PRO A 46 -10.22 -6.50 5.27
C PRO A 46 -11.35 -5.69 5.94
N PHE A 47 -12.37 -6.40 6.42
CA PHE A 47 -13.53 -5.80 7.09
C PHE A 47 -13.23 -5.30 8.51
N ASN A 48 -12.33 -5.95 9.25
CA ASN A 48 -12.15 -5.70 10.68
C ASN A 48 -11.56 -4.32 11.01
N PHE A 49 -10.92 -3.66 10.04
CA PHE A 49 -10.29 -2.36 10.22
C PHE A 49 -10.47 -1.46 8.98
N PRO A 50 -11.72 -1.07 8.66
CA PRO A 50 -12.08 -0.49 7.37
C PRO A 50 -11.59 0.95 7.18
N ALA A 51 -11.08 1.60 8.24
CA ALA A 51 -10.40 2.89 8.17
C ALA A 51 -8.88 2.76 8.34
N MET A 52 -8.42 1.99 9.35
CA MET A 52 -7.00 1.93 9.70
C MET A 52 -6.16 1.29 8.59
N ILE A 53 -6.60 0.18 8.00
CA ILE A 53 -5.79 -0.53 7.00
C ILE A 53 -5.69 0.26 5.69
N PRO A 54 -6.75 0.89 5.16
CA PRO A 54 -6.59 1.85 4.06
C PRO A 54 -5.55 2.95 4.36
N LEU A 55 -5.59 3.53 5.55
CA LEU A 55 -4.63 4.58 5.97
C LEU A 55 -3.20 4.06 6.16
N TRP A 56 -3.00 2.75 6.30
CA TRP A 56 -1.65 2.15 6.30
C TRP A 56 -1.08 1.97 4.90
N MET A 57 -1.93 2.05 3.88
CA MET A 57 -1.61 1.71 2.50
C MET A 57 -1.44 2.96 1.63
N PHE A 58 -2.55 3.61 1.28
CA PHE A 58 -2.53 4.64 0.24
C PHE A 58 -1.77 5.92 0.67
N PRO A 59 -1.83 6.42 1.93
CA PRO A 59 -1.11 7.65 2.27
C PRO A 59 0.38 7.51 2.05
N MET A 60 0.98 6.41 2.53
CA MET A 60 2.41 6.12 2.33
C MET A 60 2.77 5.94 0.86
N ALA A 61 1.93 5.27 0.07
CA ALA A 61 2.17 5.11 -1.36
C ALA A 61 2.18 6.46 -2.09
N LEU A 62 1.23 7.35 -1.75
CA LEU A 62 1.09 8.68 -2.34
C LEU A 62 2.28 9.58 -2.04
N VAL A 63 2.69 9.68 -0.77
CA VAL A 63 3.84 10.52 -0.40
C VAL A 63 5.17 10.01 -0.97
N CYS A 64 5.22 8.74 -1.36
CA CYS A 64 6.34 8.17 -2.12
C CYS A 64 6.20 8.35 -3.66
N GLY A 65 5.19 9.09 -4.13
CA GLY A 65 4.99 9.43 -5.55
C GLY A 65 4.21 8.40 -6.37
N ASN A 66 3.50 7.46 -5.75
CA ASN A 66 2.69 6.45 -6.45
C ASN A 66 1.23 6.86 -6.54
N THR A 67 0.50 6.35 -7.53
CA THR A 67 -0.96 6.35 -7.53
C THR A 67 -1.48 5.03 -6.97
N TYR A 68 -2.74 5.01 -6.54
CA TYR A 68 -3.28 3.89 -5.78
C TYR A 68 -4.67 3.45 -6.24
N VAL A 69 -4.86 2.14 -6.37
CA VAL A 69 -6.17 1.50 -6.53
C VAL A 69 -6.48 0.74 -5.26
N ILE A 70 -7.53 1.11 -4.54
CA ILE A 70 -7.92 0.44 -3.30
C ILE A 70 -9.23 -0.33 -3.48
N LYS A 71 -9.21 -1.61 -3.10
CA LYS A 71 -10.37 -2.48 -3.00
C LYS A 71 -10.67 -2.71 -1.52
N PRO A 72 -11.69 -2.04 -0.94
CA PRO A 72 -12.09 -2.32 0.42
C PRO A 72 -12.98 -3.56 0.53
N SER A 73 -13.13 -4.07 1.75
CA SER A 73 -14.15 -5.07 2.07
C SER A 73 -15.54 -4.60 1.63
N GLU A 74 -16.28 -5.47 0.94
CA GLU A 74 -17.65 -5.23 0.51
C GLU A 74 -18.65 -5.17 1.66
N ARG A 75 -18.26 -5.63 2.86
CA ARG A 75 -19.12 -5.68 4.04
C ARG A 75 -19.30 -4.30 4.68
N ASP A 76 -18.30 -3.45 4.55
CA ASP A 76 -18.16 -2.18 5.26
C ASP A 76 -17.27 -1.16 4.51
N PRO A 77 -17.56 -0.88 3.22
CA PRO A 77 -16.71 -0.03 2.40
C PRO A 77 -16.78 1.46 2.78
N GLY A 78 -17.80 1.88 3.54
CA GLY A 78 -18.13 3.29 3.78
C GLY A 78 -17.00 4.10 4.41
N ALA A 79 -16.25 3.50 5.34
CA ALA A 79 -15.12 4.19 5.97
C ALA A 79 -14.02 4.52 4.96
N CYS A 80 -13.70 3.59 4.04
CA CYS A 80 -12.73 3.84 2.97
C CYS A 80 -13.22 4.93 2.01
N MET A 81 -14.51 4.96 1.69
CA MET A 81 -15.10 6.00 0.84
C MET A 81 -14.96 7.39 1.46
N MET A 82 -15.28 7.53 2.75
CA MET A 82 -15.14 8.79 3.47
C MET A 82 -13.67 9.27 3.51
N LEU A 83 -12.72 8.35 3.69
CA LEU A 83 -11.29 8.69 3.68
C LEU A 83 -10.83 9.22 2.33
N VAL A 84 -11.30 8.64 1.22
CA VAL A 84 -10.93 9.09 -0.13
C VAL A 84 -11.60 10.42 -0.47
N GLU A 85 -12.82 10.67 0.01
CA GLU A 85 -13.45 11.99 -0.15
C GLU A 85 -12.68 13.06 0.64
N MET A 86 -12.31 12.80 1.90
CA MET A 86 -11.50 13.72 2.69
C MET A 86 -10.12 13.97 2.06
N LEU A 87 -9.52 12.97 1.40
CA LEU A 87 -8.26 13.13 0.67
C LEU A 87 -8.43 14.09 -0.52
N ARG A 88 -9.55 13.99 -1.24
CA ARG A 88 -9.90 14.90 -2.33
C ARG A 88 -10.15 16.32 -1.82
N GLU A 89 -10.90 16.48 -0.73
CA GLU A 89 -11.10 17.78 -0.06
C GLU A 89 -9.78 18.41 0.43
N ALA A 90 -8.81 17.58 0.83
CA ALA A 90 -7.46 18.02 1.20
C ALA A 90 -6.59 18.47 0.01
N GLY A 91 -7.10 18.38 -1.23
CA GLY A 91 -6.44 18.89 -2.43
C GLY A 91 -5.62 17.85 -3.20
N ALA A 92 -5.82 16.56 -2.96
CA ALA A 92 -5.20 15.52 -3.78
C ALA A 92 -5.71 15.59 -5.23
N PRO A 93 -4.84 15.47 -6.25
CA PRO A 93 -5.28 15.51 -7.65
C PRO A 93 -6.26 14.38 -7.99
N ASP A 94 -7.19 14.61 -8.92
CA ASP A 94 -8.14 13.59 -9.33
C ASP A 94 -7.41 12.34 -9.88
N GLY A 95 -7.91 11.16 -9.50
CA GLY A 95 -7.41 9.87 -9.96
C GLY A 95 -6.13 9.36 -9.28
N VAL A 96 -5.54 10.10 -8.32
CA VAL A 96 -4.37 9.58 -7.57
C VAL A 96 -4.71 8.44 -6.62
N VAL A 97 -5.94 8.41 -6.09
CA VAL A 97 -6.52 7.27 -5.36
C VAL A 97 -7.87 6.95 -5.97
N ASN A 98 -8.05 5.69 -6.38
CA ASN A 98 -9.29 5.19 -6.97
C ASN A 98 -9.81 4.04 -6.12
N VAL A 99 -11.10 4.05 -5.79
CA VAL A 99 -11.75 2.95 -5.09
C VAL A 99 -12.45 2.05 -6.10
N ILE A 100 -12.18 0.75 -6.05
CA ILE A 100 -12.96 -0.25 -6.79
C ILE A 100 -13.65 -1.19 -5.81
N HIS A 101 -14.93 -1.47 -6.03
CA HIS A 101 -15.68 -2.45 -5.26
C HIS A 101 -15.75 -3.79 -5.99
N GLY A 102 -16.00 -4.87 -5.25
CA GLY A 102 -16.16 -6.20 -5.83
C GLY A 102 -15.70 -7.29 -4.88
N GLN A 103 -15.48 -8.48 -5.43
CA GLN A 103 -14.96 -9.64 -4.70
C GLN A 103 -13.79 -10.25 -5.49
N HIS A 104 -13.87 -11.53 -5.85
CA HIS A 104 -12.81 -12.26 -6.53
C HIS A 104 -12.37 -11.64 -7.85
N GLU A 105 -13.30 -11.20 -8.71
CA GLU A 105 -12.95 -10.58 -10.00
C GLU A 105 -12.16 -9.27 -9.84
N ALA A 106 -12.52 -8.43 -8.87
CA ALA A 106 -11.77 -7.20 -8.58
C ALA A 106 -10.35 -7.52 -8.05
N VAL A 107 -10.21 -8.58 -7.25
CA VAL A 107 -8.92 -9.07 -6.77
C VAL A 107 -8.08 -9.64 -7.92
N ASN A 108 -8.70 -10.41 -8.83
CA ASN A 108 -8.03 -10.96 -10.01
C ASN A 108 -7.52 -9.84 -10.92
N PHE A 109 -8.36 -8.85 -11.18
CA PHE A 109 -7.97 -7.65 -11.92
C PHE A 109 -6.71 -7.00 -11.31
N ILE A 110 -6.68 -6.80 -9.98
CA ILE A 110 -5.50 -6.23 -9.29
C ILE A 110 -4.26 -7.11 -9.48
N CYS A 111 -4.41 -8.43 -9.40
CA CYS A 111 -3.30 -9.37 -9.55
C CYS A 111 -2.75 -9.42 -10.99
N ASP A 112 -3.62 -9.27 -11.97
CA ASP A 112 -3.31 -9.55 -13.38
C ASP A 112 -2.98 -8.30 -14.19
N HIS A 113 -3.52 -7.12 -13.84
CA HIS A 113 -3.32 -5.91 -14.64
C HIS A 113 -1.83 -5.56 -14.75
N PRO A 114 -1.27 -5.38 -15.97
CA PRO A 114 0.17 -5.22 -16.17
C PRO A 114 0.72 -3.93 -15.55
N ASP A 115 -0.08 -2.87 -15.49
CA ASP A 115 0.37 -1.57 -14.97
C ASP A 115 0.44 -1.49 -13.44
N ILE A 116 -0.19 -2.42 -12.72
CA ILE A 116 -0.10 -2.48 -11.26
C ILE A 116 1.24 -3.11 -10.89
N ARG A 117 2.10 -2.36 -10.20
CA ARG A 117 3.49 -2.75 -9.89
C ARG A 117 3.66 -3.36 -8.51
N ALA A 118 2.79 -3.02 -7.57
CA ALA A 118 2.82 -3.57 -6.22
C ALA A 118 1.42 -3.77 -5.63
N ILE A 119 1.29 -4.80 -4.80
CA ILE A 119 0.05 -5.16 -4.10
C ILE A 119 0.34 -5.21 -2.59
N SER A 120 -0.50 -4.53 -1.81
CA SER A 120 -0.56 -4.64 -0.35
C SER A 120 -1.87 -5.30 0.05
N PHE A 121 -1.78 -6.42 0.76
CA PHE A 121 -2.93 -7.19 1.21
C PHE A 121 -2.89 -7.38 2.73
N VAL A 122 -4.08 -7.27 3.34
CA VAL A 122 -4.32 -7.72 4.71
C VAL A 122 -5.64 -8.51 4.74
N GLY A 123 -5.64 -9.72 5.28
CA GLY A 123 -6.86 -10.53 5.36
C GLY A 123 -6.60 -11.99 5.76
N SER A 124 -7.43 -12.90 5.24
CA SER A 124 -7.35 -14.32 5.56
C SER A 124 -6.18 -15.03 4.86
N ASP A 125 -5.75 -16.15 5.43
CA ASP A 125 -4.66 -16.98 4.88
C ASP A 125 -4.95 -17.46 3.46
N THR A 126 -6.17 -17.92 3.20
CA THR A 126 -6.58 -18.43 1.88
C THR A 126 -6.46 -17.35 0.81
N ALA A 127 -7.00 -16.16 1.07
CA ALA A 127 -6.92 -15.05 0.14
C ALA A 127 -5.48 -14.52 0.01
N GLY A 128 -4.76 -14.42 1.13
CA GLY A 128 -3.40 -13.91 1.15
C GLY A 128 -2.39 -14.78 0.42
N LYS A 129 -2.51 -16.11 0.51
CA LYS A 129 -1.69 -17.05 -0.28
C LYS A 129 -1.99 -16.93 -1.77
N TYR A 130 -3.27 -16.86 -2.12
CA TYR A 130 -3.71 -16.71 -3.52
C TYR A 130 -3.18 -15.42 -4.16
N ILE A 131 -3.33 -14.28 -3.47
CA ILE A 131 -2.88 -12.97 -3.96
C ILE A 131 -1.35 -12.93 -4.05
N TYR A 132 -0.65 -13.47 -3.05
CA TYR A 132 0.81 -13.54 -3.05
C TYR A 132 1.31 -14.37 -4.25
N GLU A 133 0.81 -15.59 -4.43
CA GLU A 133 1.21 -16.47 -5.52
C GLU A 133 0.91 -15.86 -6.89
N ARG A 134 -0.35 -15.44 -7.13
CA ARG A 134 -0.79 -14.93 -8.44
C ARG A 134 -0.10 -13.61 -8.78
N GLY A 135 -0.05 -12.68 -7.82
CA GLY A 135 0.58 -11.37 -8.00
C GLY A 135 2.09 -11.49 -8.25
N SER A 136 2.80 -12.30 -7.47
CA SER A 136 4.24 -12.51 -7.65
C SER A 136 4.57 -13.26 -8.94
N ARG A 137 3.73 -14.22 -9.36
CA ARG A 137 3.88 -14.89 -10.67
C ARG A 137 3.80 -13.89 -11.84
N ASN A 138 3.04 -12.81 -11.68
CA ASN A 138 2.93 -11.72 -12.65
C ASN A 138 4.00 -10.63 -12.47
N GLY A 139 5.08 -10.90 -11.70
CA GLY A 139 6.22 -9.99 -11.53
C GLY A 139 5.97 -8.80 -10.59
N LYS A 140 4.86 -8.78 -9.86
CA LYS A 140 4.52 -7.69 -8.93
C LYS A 140 5.23 -7.87 -7.59
N ARG A 141 5.54 -6.76 -6.93
CA ARG A 141 5.94 -6.79 -5.50
C ARG A 141 4.68 -7.04 -4.66
N VAL A 142 4.68 -8.05 -3.80
CA VAL A 142 3.50 -8.37 -2.98
C VAL A 142 3.86 -8.43 -1.51
N GLN A 143 3.18 -7.60 -0.71
CA GLN A 143 3.12 -7.75 0.74
C GLN A 143 1.74 -8.33 1.09
N SER A 144 1.74 -9.42 1.86
CA SER A 144 0.52 -10.17 2.21
C SER A 144 0.53 -10.51 3.70
N ASN A 145 -0.23 -9.75 4.50
CA ASN A 145 -0.40 -10.03 5.93
C ASN A 145 -1.64 -10.90 6.12
N MET A 146 -1.39 -12.11 6.58
CA MET A 146 -2.40 -13.15 6.77
C MET A 146 -2.80 -13.24 8.25
N GLY A 147 -3.69 -14.18 8.56
CA GLY A 147 -4.09 -14.47 9.94
C GLY A 147 -2.92 -14.98 10.77
N ALA A 148 -3.05 -14.81 12.10
CA ALA A 148 -2.06 -15.25 13.06
C ALA A 148 -2.72 -15.71 14.36
N LYS A 149 -1.96 -16.47 15.17
CA LYS A 149 -2.31 -16.83 16.55
C LYS A 149 -1.21 -16.33 17.47
N ASN A 150 -1.48 -15.22 18.16
CA ASN A 150 -0.54 -14.65 19.13
C ASN A 150 -0.60 -15.43 20.44
N HIS A 151 0.55 -15.85 20.96
CA HIS A 151 0.67 -16.61 22.21
C HIS A 151 1.30 -15.73 23.29
N GLY A 152 0.75 -15.76 24.51
CA GLY A 152 1.34 -15.14 25.70
C GLY A 152 1.83 -16.23 26.64
N VAL A 153 3.10 -16.16 27.05
CA VAL A 153 3.70 -17.10 28.01
C VAL A 153 3.74 -16.43 29.38
N ILE A 154 3.12 -17.05 30.38
CA ILE A 154 3.17 -16.60 31.77
C ILE A 154 4.22 -17.46 32.47
N VAL A 155 5.27 -16.84 32.98
CA VAL A 155 6.33 -17.48 33.77
C VAL A 155 6.07 -17.27 35.27
N PRO A 156 6.60 -18.14 36.16
CA PRO A 156 6.47 -17.99 37.61
C PRO A 156 6.99 -16.67 38.17
#